data_AF-A0AAU0HAD9-F1
#
_entry.id   AF-A0AAU0HAD9-F1
#
_cell.length_a   1.000
_cell.length_b   1.000
_cell.length_c   1.000
_cell.angle_alpha   90.00
_cell.angle_beta   90.00
_cell.angle_gamma   90.00
#
_symmetry.space_group_name_H-M   'P 1'
#
loop_
_entity.id
_entity.type
_entity.pdbx_description
1 polymer ?
#
loop_
_entity_poly.entity_id
_entity_poly.type
_entity_poly.pdbx_seq_one_letter_code
_entity_poly.pdbx_strand_id
1 'polypeptide(L)'
;MRVTTSDMLEFFVQDDDHNDTYGELTGGQSVAEEIIDVPADEYGSILMDSNLWVLIGFLIVIGIMQWQKVPSMLGGMLKRRATEISDQLDEARSLREEAQKLLADYQKRQREAEDEAASIIEQAKEDAKNMAKEARAKLDEQLTRRKKAATDRIARAEAQAINEMRAKTADLAIAAAREIIASRVDERAQTALIDKSIADVRGRLN
;
A
#
# COMPACT_ATOMS: atom_id res chain seq x y z
N MET A 1 -33.43 30.79 44.62
CA MET A 1 -34.48 30.79 45.66
C MET A 1 -34.23 29.58 46.55
N ARG A 2 -34.12 29.75 47.87
CA ARG A 2 -33.95 28.67 48.86
C ARG A 2 -34.90 28.96 50.02
N VAL A 3 -35.71 27.99 50.41
CA VAL A 3 -36.53 27.96 51.64
C VAL A 3 -36.49 26.49 52.08
N THR A 4 -35.81 26.02 53.13
CA THR A 4 -35.56 26.46 54.53
C THR A 4 -36.74 26.23 55.46
N THR A 5 -36.62 25.18 56.27
CA THR A 5 -37.53 24.78 57.35
C THR A 5 -37.58 25.83 58.46
N SER A 6 -38.61 26.67 58.47
CA SER A 6 -39.03 27.46 59.65
C SER A 6 -40.35 28.18 59.37
N ASP A 7 -41.48 27.52 59.64
CA ASP A 7 -42.76 28.19 59.93
C ASP A 7 -43.42 27.39 61.06
N MET A 8 -43.02 27.71 62.30
CA MET A 8 -43.62 27.20 63.51
C MET A 8 -44.44 28.31 64.18
N LEU A 9 -45.65 27.91 64.60
CA LEU A 9 -46.40 28.45 65.74
C LEU A 9 -47.03 29.84 65.61
N GLU A 10 -48.26 29.90 66.14
CA GLU A 10 -49.07 31.09 66.49
C GLU A 10 -49.57 31.93 65.30
N PHE A 11 -50.78 32.51 65.32
CA PHE A 11 -51.45 33.12 66.47
C PHE A 11 -52.99 33.13 66.35
N PHE A 12 -53.69 32.79 67.45
CA PHE A 12 -55.08 33.11 67.89
C PHE A 12 -56.27 32.93 66.90
N VAL A 13 -57.29 32.08 67.19
CA VAL A 13 -58.34 32.10 68.26
C VAL A 13 -59.58 32.94 67.89
N GLN A 14 -60.77 32.30 67.89
CA GLN A 14 -61.96 32.59 68.72
C GLN A 14 -63.11 31.61 68.35
N ASP A 15 -63.86 31.14 69.35
CA ASP A 15 -65.23 30.56 69.50
C ASP A 15 -66.10 30.23 68.24
N ASP A 16 -67.11 29.35 68.25
CA ASP A 16 -68.08 28.88 69.29
C ASP A 16 -68.69 27.53 68.79
N ASP A 17 -69.39 26.64 69.53
CA ASP A 17 -69.73 26.46 70.96
C ASP A 17 -70.16 24.97 71.16
N HIS A 18 -70.32 24.52 72.42
CA HIS A 18 -71.13 23.38 72.93
C HIS A 18 -70.71 21.91 72.60
N ASN A 19 -71.09 20.86 73.38
CA ASN A 19 -71.43 20.63 74.82
C ASN A 19 -71.78 19.12 74.99
N ASP A 20 -71.68 18.41 76.13
CA ASP A 20 -70.99 18.65 77.41
C ASP A 20 -69.52 18.10 77.36
N THR A 21 -68.88 17.32 78.26
CA THR A 21 -69.29 16.60 79.50
C THR A 21 -68.19 16.59 80.58
N TYR A 22 -68.68 16.57 81.82
CA TYR A 22 -68.01 16.69 83.13
C TYR A 22 -67.01 15.56 83.49
N GLY A 23 -65.96 15.90 84.27
CA GLY A 23 -64.98 14.91 84.76
C GLY A 23 -63.98 15.32 85.87
N GLU A 24 -64.03 16.52 86.44
CA GLU A 24 -63.17 16.88 87.60
C GLU A 24 -63.85 16.55 88.95
N LEU A 25 -63.07 16.13 89.96
CA LEU A 25 -62.74 16.97 91.14
C LEU A 25 -62.00 16.21 92.28
N THR A 26 -60.96 16.86 92.81
CA THR A 26 -60.43 16.83 94.21
C THR A 26 -59.78 15.56 94.81
N GLY A 27 -58.75 15.82 95.65
CA GLY A 27 -58.13 14.85 96.58
C GLY A 27 -56.79 14.28 96.09
N GLY A 28 -55.61 14.66 96.60
CA GLY A 28 -55.33 15.72 97.58
C GLY A 28 -54.71 15.24 98.90
N GLN A 29 -53.56 14.55 98.87
CA GLN A 29 -52.66 14.49 100.03
C GLN A 29 -51.21 14.18 99.63
N SER A 30 -50.26 14.68 100.42
CA SER A 30 -48.81 14.52 100.23
C SER A 30 -48.20 13.63 101.31
N VAL A 31 -47.32 12.72 100.91
CA VAL A 31 -46.24 12.20 101.78
C VAL A 31 -44.98 12.00 100.94
N ALA A 32 -43.85 12.33 101.56
CA ALA A 32 -42.50 11.99 101.09
C ALA A 32 -42.09 10.63 101.73
N GLU A 33 -40.90 10.05 101.55
CA GLU A 33 -39.74 10.33 100.70
C GLU A 33 -38.97 9.02 100.52
N GLU A 34 -38.33 8.77 99.37
CA GLU A 34 -37.12 7.93 99.30
C GLU A 34 -36.32 8.26 98.03
N ILE A 35 -35.00 8.17 98.12
CA ILE A 35 -34.02 8.38 97.04
C ILE A 35 -33.08 7.17 97.05
N ILE A 36 -32.38 6.89 95.94
CA ILE A 36 -31.57 5.69 95.64
C ILE A 36 -32.50 4.60 95.04
N ASP A 37 -32.19 3.98 93.91
CA ASP A 37 -30.86 3.69 93.36
C ASP A 37 -30.64 4.11 91.89
N VAL A 38 -29.37 4.23 91.49
CA VAL A 38 -28.94 4.20 90.09
C VAL A 38 -28.32 2.83 89.86
N PRO A 39 -29.08 1.85 89.33
CA PRO A 39 -28.60 0.47 89.24
C PRO A 39 -27.39 0.36 88.33
N ALA A 40 -26.25 0.04 88.94
CA ALA A 40 -25.13 -0.54 88.24
C ALA A 40 -25.43 -2.02 87.90
N ASP A 41 -24.83 -2.51 86.80
CA ASP A 41 -24.64 -3.92 86.45
C ASP A 41 -25.74 -4.96 86.78
N GLU A 42 -26.94 -4.86 86.18
CA GLU A 42 -27.81 -6.03 86.04
C GLU A 42 -27.63 -6.74 84.69
N TYR A 43 -26.74 -7.74 84.66
CA TYR A 43 -26.58 -8.69 83.53
C TYR A 43 -27.72 -9.75 83.47
N GLY A 44 -28.96 -9.33 83.78
CA GLY A 44 -30.17 -10.15 83.84
C GLY A 44 -31.22 -9.68 82.81
N SER A 45 -31.66 -10.46 81.82
CA SER A 45 -31.27 -11.82 81.47
C SER A 45 -30.98 -11.97 79.97
N ILE A 46 -29.84 -12.59 79.66
CA ILE A 46 -29.36 -12.84 78.29
C ILE A 46 -30.23 -13.82 77.46
N LEU A 47 -31.37 -14.24 77.99
CA LEU A 47 -32.33 -15.16 77.37
C LEU A 47 -33.68 -14.51 77.05
N MET A 48 -33.97 -13.32 77.61
CA MET A 48 -35.24 -12.60 77.39
C MET A 48 -35.07 -11.26 76.64
N ASP A 49 -33.83 -10.77 76.47
CA ASP A 49 -33.58 -9.61 75.59
C ASP A 49 -33.79 -9.97 74.11
N SER A 50 -34.73 -9.28 73.47
CA SER A 50 -35.04 -9.40 72.04
C SER A 50 -33.80 -9.12 71.18
N ASN A 51 -32.94 -8.19 71.59
CA ASN A 51 -31.73 -7.84 70.84
C ASN A 51 -30.75 -9.02 70.72
N LEU A 52 -30.72 -9.92 71.72
CA LEU A 52 -29.86 -11.11 71.68
C LEU A 52 -30.42 -12.19 70.76
N TRP A 53 -31.74 -12.37 70.69
CA TRP A 53 -32.35 -13.23 69.67
C TRP A 53 -32.16 -12.67 68.26
N VAL A 54 -32.22 -11.34 68.07
CA VAL A 54 -31.87 -10.68 66.82
C VAL A 54 -30.39 -10.86 66.47
N LEU A 55 -29.48 -10.72 67.44
CA LEU A 55 -28.04 -10.94 67.25
C LEU A 55 -27.72 -12.40 66.89
N ILE A 56 -28.35 -13.37 67.56
CA ILE A 56 -28.23 -14.80 67.24
C ILE A 56 -28.77 -15.07 65.83
N GLY A 57 -29.94 -14.52 65.47
CA GLY A 57 -30.49 -14.61 64.12
C GLY A 57 -29.56 -14.03 63.05
N PHE A 58 -28.97 -12.86 63.30
CA PHE A 58 -28.01 -12.20 62.43
C PHE A 58 -26.72 -13.01 62.26
N LEU A 59 -26.19 -13.58 63.35
CA LEU A 59 -25.03 -14.47 63.32
C LEU A 59 -25.32 -15.80 62.59
N ILE A 60 -26.54 -16.34 62.71
CA ILE A 60 -26.99 -17.51 61.94
C ILE A 60 -27.07 -17.18 60.45
N VAL A 61 -27.64 -16.03 60.08
CA VAL A 61 -27.71 -15.56 58.67
C VAL A 61 -26.30 -15.34 58.09
N ILE A 62 -25.38 -14.71 58.83
CA ILE A 62 -23.98 -14.56 58.41
C ILE A 62 -23.28 -15.92 58.29
N GLY A 63 -23.51 -16.82 59.25
CA GLY A 63 -22.96 -18.18 59.23
C GLY A 63 -23.41 -18.97 58.00
N ILE A 64 -24.70 -18.91 57.66
CA ILE A 64 -25.27 -19.52 56.45
C ILE A 64 -24.71 -18.85 55.19
N MET A 65 -24.60 -17.51 55.16
CA MET A 65 -24.04 -16.77 54.02
C MET A 65 -22.56 -17.12 53.76
N GLN A 66 -21.77 -17.32 54.82
CA GLN A 66 -20.40 -17.80 54.76
C GLN A 66 -20.33 -19.27 54.31
N TRP A 67 -21.19 -20.13 54.83
CA TRP A 67 -21.24 -21.55 54.46
C TRP A 67 -21.66 -21.77 52.99
N GLN A 68 -22.61 -20.98 52.50
CA GLN A 68 -22.98 -20.91 51.08
C GLN A 68 -21.98 -20.12 50.21
N LYS A 69 -20.90 -19.59 50.80
CA LYS A 69 -19.78 -18.92 50.12
C LYS A 69 -20.18 -17.74 49.23
N VAL A 70 -21.28 -17.05 49.55
CA VAL A 70 -21.80 -15.90 48.79
C VAL A 70 -20.72 -14.84 48.47
N PRO A 71 -19.89 -14.36 49.42
CA PRO A 71 -18.82 -13.41 49.09
C PRO A 71 -17.73 -13.99 48.19
N SER A 72 -17.48 -15.31 48.23
CA SER A 72 -16.54 -15.96 47.30
C SER A 72 -17.12 -16.05 45.88
N MET A 73 -18.45 -16.21 45.73
CA MET A 73 -19.12 -16.20 44.43
C MET A 73 -19.09 -14.79 43.82
N LEU A 74 -19.40 -13.76 44.62
CA LEU A 74 -19.31 -12.35 44.20
C LEU A 74 -17.87 -11.99 43.81
N GLY A 75 -16.89 -12.32 44.65
CA GLY A 75 -15.47 -12.13 44.35
C GLY A 75 -15.02 -12.86 43.09
N GLY A 76 -15.50 -14.08 42.85
CA GLY A 76 -15.25 -14.85 41.64
C GLY A 76 -15.82 -14.20 40.37
N MET A 77 -17.04 -13.65 40.44
CA MET A 77 -17.64 -12.93 39.30
C MET A 77 -16.93 -11.61 38.99
N LEU A 78 -16.54 -10.84 40.02
CA LEU A 78 -15.73 -9.63 39.84
C LEU A 78 -14.35 -9.95 39.27
N LYS A 79 -13.69 -11.00 39.79
CA LYS A 79 -12.38 -11.46 39.28
C LYS A 79 -12.48 -11.90 37.82
N ARG A 80 -13.54 -12.65 37.45
CA ARG A 80 -13.79 -13.08 36.07
C ARG A 80 -13.96 -11.89 35.13
N ARG A 81 -14.78 -10.90 35.49
CA ARG A 81 -14.95 -9.66 34.70
C ARG A 81 -13.65 -8.86 34.58
N ALA A 82 -12.86 -8.78 35.66
CA ALA A 82 -11.58 -8.07 35.64
C ALA A 82 -10.54 -8.75 34.73
N THR A 83 -10.50 -10.10 34.73
CA THR A 83 -9.69 -10.88 33.78
C THR A 83 -10.19 -10.69 32.35
N GLU A 84 -11.48 -10.89 32.09
CA GLU A 84 -12.11 -10.72 30.76
C GLU A 84 -11.85 -9.32 30.15
N ILE A 85 -11.89 -8.26 30.97
CA ILE A 85 -11.56 -6.90 30.52
C ILE A 85 -10.04 -6.72 30.29
N SER A 86 -9.17 -7.37 31.07
CA SER A 86 -7.72 -7.36 30.81
C SER A 86 -7.40 -8.08 29.51
N ASP A 87 -7.94 -9.28 29.32
CA ASP A 87 -7.73 -10.11 28.14
C ASP A 87 -8.16 -9.34 26.86
N GLN A 88 -9.33 -8.69 26.89
CA GLN A 88 -9.82 -7.84 25.79
C GLN A 88 -8.93 -6.59 25.56
N LEU A 89 -8.39 -5.97 26.62
CA LEU A 89 -7.50 -4.82 26.50
C LEU A 89 -6.13 -5.21 25.94
N ASP A 90 -5.61 -6.37 26.31
CA ASP A 90 -4.31 -6.86 25.85
C ASP A 90 -4.41 -7.47 24.42
N GLU A 91 -5.54 -8.09 24.05
CA GLU A 91 -5.87 -8.42 22.66
C GLU A 91 -5.97 -7.15 21.79
N ALA A 92 -6.70 -6.13 22.25
CA ALA A 92 -6.82 -4.85 21.54
C ALA A 92 -5.48 -4.09 21.42
N ARG A 93 -4.53 -4.32 22.35
CA ARG A 93 -3.15 -3.84 22.24
C ARG A 93 -2.36 -4.61 21.20
N SER A 94 -2.37 -5.94 21.23
CA SER A 94 -1.69 -6.77 20.21
C SER A 94 -2.17 -6.43 18.81
N LEU A 95 -3.49 -6.38 18.60
CA LEU A 95 -4.09 -6.04 17.32
C LEU A 95 -3.72 -4.63 16.84
N ARG A 96 -3.56 -3.66 17.76
CA ARG A 96 -3.08 -2.31 17.44
C ARG A 96 -1.59 -2.30 17.06
N GLU A 97 -0.75 -3.02 17.79
CA GLU A 97 0.69 -3.12 17.49
C GLU A 97 0.94 -3.86 16.17
N GLU A 98 0.18 -4.93 15.90
CA GLU A 98 0.15 -5.64 14.63
C GLU A 98 -0.31 -4.75 13.48
N ALA A 99 -1.38 -3.98 13.66
CA ALA A 99 -1.85 -3.03 12.65
C ALA A 99 -0.83 -1.89 12.38
N GLN A 100 -0.14 -1.40 13.41
CA GLN A 100 0.93 -0.41 13.27
C GLN A 100 2.15 -0.99 12.55
N LYS A 101 2.56 -2.22 12.89
CA LYS A 101 3.65 -2.96 12.23
C LYS A 101 3.33 -3.25 10.77
N LEU A 102 2.10 -3.66 10.48
CA LEU A 102 1.62 -3.93 9.12
C LEU A 102 1.55 -2.64 8.28
N LEU A 103 1.08 -1.53 8.86
CA LEU A 103 1.12 -0.22 8.21
C LEU A 103 2.55 0.23 7.89
N ALA A 104 3.49 0.05 8.83
CA ALA A 104 4.90 0.37 8.61
C ALA A 104 5.53 -0.49 7.51
N ASP A 105 5.20 -1.79 7.44
CA ASP A 105 5.67 -2.69 6.40
C ASP A 105 5.06 -2.34 5.03
N TYR A 106 3.77 -2.02 4.94
CA TYR A 106 3.16 -1.52 3.70
C TYR A 106 3.78 -0.20 3.23
N GLN A 107 4.01 0.76 4.12
CA GLN A 107 4.68 2.02 3.77
C GLN A 107 6.14 1.80 3.33
N LYS A 108 6.83 0.80 3.91
CA LYS A 108 8.18 0.41 3.49
C LYS A 108 8.15 -0.20 2.08
N ARG A 109 7.30 -1.20 1.85
CA ARG A 109 7.09 -1.84 0.54
C ARG A 109 6.65 -0.85 -0.55
N GLN A 110 5.82 0.14 -0.20
CA GLN A 110 5.42 1.19 -1.13
C GLN A 110 6.65 1.98 -1.61
N ARG A 111 7.48 2.48 -0.68
CA ARG A 111 8.71 3.21 -1.04
C ARG A 111 9.69 2.33 -1.83
N GLU A 112 9.87 1.08 -1.42
CA GLU A 112 10.73 0.13 -2.13
C GLU A 112 10.23 -0.14 -3.57
N ALA A 113 8.91 -0.22 -3.79
CA ALA A 113 8.32 -0.37 -5.12
C ALA A 113 8.37 0.93 -5.95
N GLU A 114 8.27 2.11 -5.33
CA GLU A 114 8.44 3.41 -5.97
C GLU A 114 9.90 3.61 -6.43
N ASP A 115 10.88 3.27 -5.57
CA ASP A 115 12.32 3.27 -5.88
C ASP A 115 12.68 2.22 -6.96
N GLU A 116 12.14 1.00 -6.88
CA GLU A 116 12.33 -0.04 -7.88
C GLU A 116 11.75 0.37 -9.24
N ALA A 117 10.54 0.93 -9.27
CA ALA A 117 9.93 1.45 -10.50
C ALA A 117 10.74 2.61 -11.10
N ALA A 118 11.27 3.51 -10.28
CA ALA A 118 12.16 4.58 -10.74
C ALA A 118 13.47 4.01 -11.34
N SER A 119 14.06 3.00 -10.69
CA SER A 119 15.25 2.29 -11.19
C SER A 119 14.99 1.60 -12.53
N ILE A 120 13.87 0.87 -12.66
CA ILE A 120 13.47 0.22 -13.92
C ILE A 120 13.30 1.25 -15.04
N ILE A 121 12.68 2.39 -14.74
CA ILE A 121 12.49 3.48 -15.71
C ILE A 121 13.83 4.09 -16.16
N GLU A 122 14.81 4.26 -15.27
CA GLU A 122 16.12 4.81 -15.66
C GLU A 122 16.97 3.78 -16.43
N GLN A 123 16.98 2.51 -16.01
CA GLN A 123 17.63 1.42 -16.75
C GLN A 123 17.05 1.31 -18.17
N ALA A 124 15.72 1.36 -18.32
CA ALA A 124 15.07 1.32 -19.63
C ALA A 124 15.44 2.52 -20.53
N LYS A 125 15.69 3.72 -19.97
CA LYS A 125 16.22 4.87 -20.73
C LYS A 125 17.66 4.66 -21.16
N GLU A 126 18.51 4.12 -20.28
CA GLU A 126 19.90 3.84 -20.60
C GLU A 126 20.01 2.76 -21.68
N ASP A 127 19.26 1.67 -21.56
CA ASP A 127 19.18 0.61 -22.58
C ASP A 127 18.64 1.14 -23.91
N ALA A 128 17.57 1.95 -23.91
CA ALA A 128 17.06 2.57 -25.13
C ALA A 128 18.09 3.50 -25.80
N LYS A 129 18.86 4.26 -25.00
CA LYS A 129 19.94 5.14 -25.46
C LYS A 129 21.14 4.35 -26.01
N ASN A 130 21.51 3.24 -25.37
CA ASN A 130 22.57 2.35 -25.80
C ASN A 130 22.18 1.59 -27.08
N MET A 131 20.97 1.04 -27.15
CA MET A 131 20.41 0.41 -28.34
C MET A 131 20.28 1.39 -29.51
N ALA A 132 19.86 2.64 -29.27
CA ALA A 132 19.82 3.68 -30.31
C ALA A 132 21.22 4.06 -30.82
N LYS A 133 22.23 4.09 -29.94
CA LYS A 133 23.64 4.33 -30.31
C LYS A 133 24.20 3.18 -31.15
N GLU A 134 23.93 1.93 -30.76
CA GLU A 134 24.37 0.73 -31.48
C GLU A 134 23.67 0.60 -32.84
N ALA A 135 22.36 0.85 -32.89
CA ALA A 135 21.58 0.85 -34.13
C ALA A 135 22.09 1.89 -35.13
N ARG A 136 22.45 3.10 -34.67
CA ARG A 136 23.09 4.13 -35.52
C ARG A 136 24.43 3.64 -36.07
N ALA A 137 25.32 3.12 -35.23
CA ALA A 137 26.62 2.59 -35.66
C ALA A 137 26.47 1.45 -36.71
N LYS A 138 25.53 0.52 -36.48
CA LYS A 138 25.18 -0.56 -37.43
C LYS A 138 24.60 -0.02 -38.75
N LEU A 139 23.79 1.04 -38.70
CA LEU A 139 23.26 1.70 -39.89
C LEU A 139 24.36 2.42 -40.68
N ASP A 140 25.29 3.12 -40.01
CA ASP A 140 26.40 3.82 -40.66
C ASP A 140 27.39 2.84 -41.32
N GLU A 141 27.68 1.69 -40.68
CA GLU A 141 28.45 0.61 -41.30
C GLU A 141 27.74 0.06 -42.55
N GLN A 142 26.44 -0.26 -42.44
CA GLN A 142 25.64 -0.74 -43.57
C GLN A 142 25.56 0.29 -44.71
N LEU A 143 25.37 1.57 -44.40
CA LEU A 143 25.35 2.66 -45.39
C LEU A 143 26.72 2.80 -46.07
N THR A 144 27.81 2.70 -45.32
CA THR A 144 29.18 2.74 -45.87
C THR A 144 29.44 1.56 -46.81
N ARG A 145 29.06 0.34 -46.40
CA ARG A 145 29.16 -0.87 -47.23
C ARG A 145 28.26 -0.81 -48.47
N ARG A 146 27.03 -0.30 -48.36
CA ARG A 146 26.11 -0.10 -49.49
C ARG A 146 26.63 0.97 -50.46
N LYS A 147 27.15 2.10 -49.96
CA LYS A 147 27.80 3.15 -50.76
C LYS A 147 28.97 2.57 -51.56
N LYS A 148 29.89 1.86 -50.90
CA LYS A 148 31.01 1.19 -51.59
C LYS A 148 30.53 0.17 -52.63
N ALA A 149 29.58 -0.70 -52.28
CA ALA A 149 29.02 -1.66 -53.23
C ALA A 149 28.33 -0.99 -54.44
N ALA A 150 27.79 0.23 -54.28
CA ALA A 150 27.24 1.03 -55.37
C ALA A 150 28.33 1.67 -56.24
N THR A 151 29.34 2.31 -55.64
CA THR A 151 30.48 2.89 -56.41
C THR A 151 31.24 1.80 -57.18
N ASP A 152 31.47 0.65 -56.55
CA ASP A 152 32.14 -0.50 -57.19
C ASP A 152 31.30 -1.07 -58.35
N ARG A 153 29.97 -0.96 -58.30
CA ARG A 153 29.07 -1.32 -59.42
C ARG A 153 29.11 -0.30 -60.54
N ILE A 154 29.08 1.00 -60.21
CA ILE A 154 29.17 2.10 -61.18
C ILE A 154 30.49 2.02 -61.95
N ALA A 155 31.63 1.93 -61.27
CA ALA A 155 32.94 1.84 -61.92
C ALA A 155 33.07 0.61 -62.85
N ARG A 156 32.44 -0.52 -62.52
CA ARG A 156 32.37 -1.69 -63.43
C ARG A 156 31.47 -1.44 -64.64
N ALA A 157 30.32 -0.80 -64.45
CA ALA A 157 29.41 -0.45 -65.54
C ALA A 157 30.03 0.58 -66.50
N GLU A 158 30.75 1.58 -65.97
CA GLU A 158 31.53 2.55 -66.76
C GLU A 158 32.63 1.86 -67.58
N ALA A 159 33.43 0.99 -66.95
CA ALA A 159 34.47 0.24 -67.64
C ALA A 159 33.90 -0.68 -68.74
N GLN A 160 32.75 -1.33 -68.47
CA GLN A 160 32.04 -2.12 -69.48
C GLN A 160 31.52 -1.24 -70.62
N ALA A 161 30.84 -0.13 -70.34
CA ALA A 161 30.30 0.78 -71.35
C ALA A 161 31.40 1.39 -72.24
N ILE A 162 32.57 1.73 -71.68
CA ILE A 162 33.74 2.19 -72.42
C ILE A 162 34.25 1.09 -73.36
N ASN A 163 34.27 -0.17 -72.93
CA ASN A 163 34.72 -1.28 -73.77
C ASN A 163 33.70 -1.62 -74.86
N GLU A 164 32.40 -1.58 -74.57
CA GLU A 164 31.33 -1.74 -75.58
C GLU A 164 31.32 -0.60 -76.61
N MET A 165 31.58 0.64 -76.18
CA MET A 165 31.72 1.79 -77.09
C MET A 165 32.95 1.65 -77.99
N ARG A 166 34.09 1.22 -77.44
CA ARG A 166 35.31 0.94 -78.22
C ARG A 166 35.08 -0.16 -79.26
N ALA A 167 34.41 -1.24 -78.90
CA ALA A 167 34.05 -2.32 -79.82
C ALA A 167 33.18 -1.80 -80.98
N LYS A 168 32.05 -1.14 -80.67
CA LYS A 168 31.16 -0.56 -81.70
C LYS A 168 31.85 0.48 -82.58
N THR A 169 32.79 1.24 -82.04
CA THR A 169 33.59 2.22 -82.81
C THR A 169 34.58 1.52 -83.74
N ALA A 170 35.22 0.42 -83.31
CA ALA A 170 36.08 -0.40 -84.15
C ALA A 170 35.28 -1.09 -85.27
N ASP A 171 34.12 -1.66 -84.96
CA ASP A 171 33.22 -2.28 -85.95
C ASP A 171 32.77 -1.27 -87.02
N LEU A 172 32.37 -0.06 -86.59
CA LEU A 172 31.98 1.03 -87.49
C LEU A 172 33.15 1.51 -88.36
N ALA A 173 34.36 1.62 -87.79
CA ALA A 173 35.56 1.98 -88.55
C ALA A 173 35.94 0.90 -89.58
N ILE A 174 35.79 -0.38 -89.23
CA ILE A 174 36.00 -1.51 -90.14
C ILE A 174 34.94 -1.51 -91.26
N ALA A 175 33.69 -1.22 -90.96
CA ALA A 175 32.62 -1.09 -91.95
C ALA A 175 32.91 0.05 -92.95
N ALA A 176 33.21 1.25 -92.44
CA ALA A 176 33.56 2.40 -93.28
C ALA A 176 34.83 2.15 -94.12
N ALA A 177 35.85 1.50 -93.55
CA ALA A 177 37.05 1.12 -94.29
C ALA A 177 36.75 0.10 -95.40
N ARG A 178 35.88 -0.89 -95.17
CA ARG A 178 35.43 -1.83 -96.21
C ARG A 178 34.71 -1.12 -97.36
N GLU A 179 33.85 -0.16 -97.06
CA GLU A 179 33.11 0.59 -98.08
C GLU A 179 34.00 1.54 -98.89
N ILE A 180 34.98 2.20 -98.24
CA ILE A 180 36.02 2.99 -98.92
C ILE A 180 36.90 2.09 -99.81
N ILE A 181 37.26 0.89 -99.37
CA ILE A 181 38.02 -0.06 -100.20
C ILE A 181 37.17 -0.53 -101.39
N ALA A 182 35.93 -0.96 -101.16
CA ALA A 182 35.03 -1.44 -102.22
C ALA A 182 34.76 -0.38 -103.30
N SER A 183 34.73 0.90 -102.94
CA SER A 183 34.56 2.04 -103.88
C SER A 183 35.87 2.55 -104.50
N ARG A 184 37.04 2.01 -104.13
CA ARG A 184 38.37 2.44 -104.60
C ARG A 184 39.17 1.35 -105.34
N VAL A 185 38.74 0.09 -105.29
CA VAL A 185 39.44 -1.03 -105.95
C VAL A 185 39.13 -1.05 -107.45
N ASP A 186 40.16 -0.79 -108.26
CA ASP A 186 40.18 -1.05 -109.71
C ASP A 186 41.09 -2.25 -110.03
N GLU A 187 41.19 -2.65 -111.31
CA GLU A 187 42.05 -3.77 -111.75
C GLU A 187 43.54 -3.57 -111.42
N ARG A 188 44.04 -2.32 -111.43
CA ARG A 188 45.43 -2.01 -111.08
C ARG A 188 45.67 -2.22 -109.59
N ALA A 189 44.74 -1.79 -108.75
CA ALA A 189 44.78 -2.02 -107.31
C ALA A 189 44.76 -3.52 -106.97
N GLN A 190 43.94 -4.32 -107.66
CA GLN A 190 43.93 -5.78 -107.47
C GLN A 190 45.28 -6.42 -107.83
N THR A 191 45.83 -6.10 -109.00
CA THR A 191 47.12 -6.65 -109.46
C THR A 191 48.25 -6.31 -108.47
N ALA A 192 48.36 -5.04 -108.06
CA ALA A 192 49.37 -4.60 -107.09
C ALA A 192 49.23 -5.25 -105.71
N LEU A 193 48.01 -5.58 -105.28
CA LEU A 193 47.76 -6.32 -104.03
C LEU A 193 48.18 -7.79 -104.14
N ILE A 194 48.01 -8.43 -105.30
CA ILE A 194 48.45 -9.80 -105.56
C ILE A 194 49.99 -9.87 -105.52
N ASP A 195 50.68 -9.01 -106.27
CA ASP A 195 52.16 -8.97 -106.29
C ASP A 195 52.73 -8.72 -104.90
N LYS A 196 52.14 -7.79 -104.14
CA LYS A 196 52.56 -7.50 -102.75
C LYS A 196 52.31 -8.68 -101.81
N SER A 197 51.24 -9.44 -102.01
CA SER A 197 50.94 -10.63 -101.20
C SER A 197 51.92 -11.77 -101.50
N ILE A 198 52.28 -11.97 -102.78
CA ILE A 198 53.32 -12.92 -103.20
C ILE A 198 54.69 -12.52 -102.61
N ALA A 199 54.98 -11.22 -102.53
CA ALA A 199 56.20 -10.71 -101.91
C ALA A 199 56.24 -10.91 -100.39
N ASP A 200 55.15 -10.63 -99.64
CA ASP A 200 55.10 -10.80 -98.17
C ASP A 200 55.20 -12.29 -97.78
N VAL A 201 54.54 -13.19 -98.51
CA VAL A 201 54.67 -14.65 -98.31
C VAL A 201 56.10 -15.11 -98.58
N ARG A 202 56.75 -14.64 -99.67
CA ARG A 202 58.16 -14.94 -99.94
C ARG A 202 59.09 -14.39 -98.85
N GLY A 203 58.78 -13.22 -98.28
CA GLY A 203 59.52 -12.60 -97.19
C GLY A 203 59.35 -13.26 -95.81
N ARG A 204 58.42 -14.22 -95.67
CA ARG A 204 58.20 -15.03 -94.46
C ARG A 204 58.62 -16.50 -94.61
N LEU A 205 59.19 -16.86 -95.75
CA LEU A 205 59.66 -18.22 -96.08
C LEU A 205 61.18 -18.27 -96.34
N ASN A 206 61.87 -17.16 -96.06
CA ASN A 206 63.33 -17.02 -95.96
C ASN A 206 63.71 -16.66 -94.52
#